data_AF-A0AAU4U8C9-F1
#
_entry.id   AF-A0AAU4U8C9-F1
#
_cell.length_a   1.000
_cell.length_b   1.000
_cell.length_c   1.000
_cell.angle_alpha   90.00
_cell.angle_beta   90.00
_cell.angle_gamma   90.00
#
_symmetry.space_group_name_H-M   'P 1'
#
loop_
_entity.id
_entity.type
_entity.pdbx_description
1 polymer ?
#
loop_
_entity_poly.entity_id
_entity_poly.type
_entity_poly.pdbx_seq_one_letter_code
_entity_poly.pdbx_strand_id
1 'polypeptide(L)'
;MSHWADESPDDDEAEESLVRPYTITHGRTASVRDDLTLITVIVTVAPHEQHGDRGLQPEHRMILRQCRAPVALAEVAAGLNLPVAVMKILVGDLIALDRVTARPPLAVAAGQEPDMTLLQAVKDALLRL
;
A
#
# COMPACT_ATOMS: atom_id res chain seq x y z
N MET A 1 55.05 16.77 -22.39
CA MET A 1 54.08 16.03 -23.24
C MET A 1 54.00 14.61 -22.72
N SER A 2 52.94 14.29 -21.98
CA SER A 2 52.39 12.94 -21.83
C SER A 2 50.89 13.13 -21.62
N HIS A 3 50.08 12.46 -22.43
CA HIS A 3 48.63 12.49 -22.35
C HIS A 3 48.17 11.13 -21.86
N TRP A 4 47.56 11.09 -20.69
CA TRP A 4 46.73 9.98 -20.26
C TRP A 4 45.47 10.58 -19.66
N ALA A 5 44.31 10.19 -20.21
CA ALA A 5 43.04 10.58 -19.63
C ALA A 5 42.74 9.64 -18.48
N ASP A 6 42.48 10.19 -17.30
CA ASP A 6 41.77 9.52 -16.23
C ASP A 6 40.39 10.19 -16.16
N GLU A 7 39.58 9.87 -17.17
CA GLU A 7 38.20 10.34 -17.28
C GLU A 7 37.37 9.47 -16.34
N SER A 8 37.38 9.86 -15.06
CA SER A 8 36.50 9.30 -14.03
C SER A 8 35.05 9.44 -14.51
N PRO A 9 34.30 8.33 -14.67
CA PRO A 9 32.86 8.40 -14.92
C PRO A 9 32.20 8.75 -13.59
N ASP A 10 32.23 10.03 -13.23
CA ASP A 10 31.74 10.58 -11.96
C ASP A 10 30.23 10.36 -11.81
N ASP A 11 29.86 9.24 -11.16
CA ASP A 11 28.60 8.97 -10.47
C ASP A 11 27.30 9.49 -11.12
N ASP A 12 27.09 9.16 -12.39
CA ASP A 12 25.74 9.06 -13.02
C ASP A 12 24.91 7.90 -12.40
N GLU A 13 25.12 7.55 -11.12
CA GLU A 13 24.35 6.57 -10.33
C GLU A 13 22.96 7.14 -9.97
N ALA A 14 22.12 7.23 -11.01
CA ALA A 14 20.70 7.57 -10.96
C ALA A 14 20.37 8.87 -10.21
N GLU A 15 20.01 9.91 -10.99
CA GLU A 15 18.99 10.85 -10.54
C GLU A 15 17.66 10.09 -10.31
N GLU A 16 17.53 9.43 -9.16
CA GLU A 16 16.23 9.07 -8.61
C GLU A 16 15.40 10.36 -8.63
N SER A 17 14.33 10.38 -9.42
CA SER A 17 13.51 11.58 -9.56
C SER A 17 12.81 11.83 -8.23
N LEU A 18 13.43 12.64 -7.37
CA LEU A 18 13.00 12.97 -6.00
C LEU A 18 11.80 13.91 -6.03
N VAL A 19 10.72 13.44 -6.66
CA VAL A 19 9.37 13.98 -6.64
C VAL A 19 9.00 14.20 -5.18
N ARG A 20 9.04 15.46 -4.74
CA ARG A 20 8.86 15.80 -3.32
C ARG A 20 7.52 15.23 -2.87
N PRO A 21 7.45 14.41 -1.79
CA PRO A 21 6.25 13.59 -1.52
C PRO A 21 4.94 14.37 -1.37
N TYR A 22 5.02 15.67 -1.05
CA TYR A 22 3.88 16.60 -1.00
C TYR A 22 3.29 16.99 -2.37
N THR A 23 4.00 16.78 -3.49
CA THR A 23 3.48 17.02 -4.84
C THR A 23 2.52 15.92 -5.27
N ILE A 24 2.85 14.65 -4.98
CA ILE A 24 1.98 13.48 -5.17
C ILE A 24 0.62 13.72 -4.48
N THR A 25 0.65 14.13 -3.21
CA THR A 25 -0.58 14.42 -2.44
C THR A 25 -1.27 15.74 -2.80
N HIS A 26 -0.72 16.51 -3.76
CA HIS A 26 -1.21 17.83 -4.18
C HIS A 26 -1.32 18.82 -3.00
N GLY A 27 -0.30 18.84 -2.14
CA GLY A 27 -0.20 19.71 -0.96
C GLY A 27 -0.92 19.19 0.29
N ARG A 28 -1.66 18.07 0.21
CA ARG A 28 -2.32 17.47 1.39
C ARG A 28 -1.28 16.84 2.32
N THR A 29 -1.34 17.20 3.60
CA THR A 29 -0.40 16.75 4.65
C THR A 29 -0.95 15.63 5.53
N ALA A 30 -2.26 15.36 5.48
CA ALA A 30 -2.93 14.32 6.24
C ALA A 30 -3.98 13.59 5.39
N SER A 31 -4.24 12.33 5.75
CA SER A 31 -5.36 11.54 5.22
C SER A 31 -6.67 11.98 5.87
N VAL A 32 -7.79 11.88 5.14
CA VAL A 32 -9.14 12.08 5.68
C VAL A 32 -9.53 10.94 6.64
N ARG A 33 -8.91 9.76 6.49
CA ARG A 33 -9.02 8.61 7.40
C ARG A 33 -7.81 8.53 8.32
N ASP A 34 -8.06 8.48 9.62
CA ASP A 34 -7.09 8.30 10.70
C ASP A 34 -6.86 6.82 11.07
N ASP A 35 -7.91 5.98 10.90
CA ASP A 35 -7.94 4.55 11.22
C ASP A 35 -6.94 3.67 10.45
N LEU A 36 -6.38 4.18 9.35
CA LEU A 36 -5.37 3.48 8.56
C LEU A 36 -4.05 3.32 9.35
N THR A 37 -3.67 2.08 9.67
CA THR A 37 -2.41 1.73 10.37
C THR A 37 -1.42 1.02 9.43
N LEU A 38 -0.15 0.90 9.85
CA LEU A 38 0.90 0.19 9.09
C LEU A 38 0.51 -1.25 8.69
N ILE A 39 -0.21 -1.93 9.59
CA ILE A 39 -0.66 -3.32 9.48
C ILE A 39 -2.12 -3.44 9.02
N THR A 40 -2.73 -2.34 8.55
CA THR A 40 -4.04 -2.38 7.87
C THR A 40 -3.87 -3.11 6.53
N VAL A 41 -4.73 -4.10 6.27
CA VAL A 41 -4.65 -4.96 5.09
C VAL A 41 -5.53 -4.39 3.99
N ILE A 42 -4.90 -4.03 2.88
CA ILE A 42 -5.55 -3.44 1.70
C ILE A 42 -5.85 -4.56 0.69
N VAL A 43 -7.03 -4.50 0.05
CA VAL A 43 -7.42 -5.40 -1.05
C VAL A 43 -8.15 -4.59 -2.12
N THR A 44 -7.73 -4.73 -3.37
CA THR A 44 -8.38 -4.12 -4.55
C THR A 44 -9.76 -4.76 -4.75
N VAL A 45 -10.78 -3.94 -4.96
CA VAL A 45 -12.11 -4.41 -5.37
C VAL A 45 -12.03 -4.91 -6.81
N ALA A 46 -12.57 -6.09 -7.09
CA ALA A 46 -12.49 -6.70 -8.42
C ALA A 46 -13.09 -5.74 -9.48
N PRO A 47 -12.33 -5.37 -10.53
CA PRO A 47 -12.76 -4.31 -11.43
C PRO A 47 -13.87 -4.80 -12.36
N HIS A 48 -14.96 -4.03 -12.45
CA HIS A 48 -15.76 -4.01 -13.67
C HIS A 48 -14.89 -3.36 -14.77
N GLU A 49 -14.32 -4.20 -15.63
CA GLU A 49 -13.07 -3.98 -16.37
C GLU A 49 -13.04 -2.80 -17.35
N GLN A 50 -14.16 -2.12 -17.57
CA GLN A 50 -14.39 -1.34 -18.80
C GLN A 50 -14.17 0.17 -18.66
N HIS A 51 -14.25 0.76 -17.46
CA HIS A 51 -14.29 2.23 -17.30
C HIS A 51 -13.53 2.82 -16.09
N GLY A 52 -12.90 1.99 -15.23
CA GLY A 52 -12.54 2.38 -13.86
C GLY A 52 -11.39 3.39 -13.65
N ASP A 53 -10.40 3.47 -14.55
CA ASP A 53 -9.07 4.03 -14.25
C ASP A 53 -8.79 5.43 -14.85
N ARG A 54 -9.70 5.97 -15.67
CA ARG A 54 -9.50 7.29 -16.30
C ARG A 54 -9.56 8.39 -15.23
N GLY A 55 -8.43 9.10 -15.05
CA GLY A 55 -8.26 10.12 -14.02
C GLY A 55 -7.45 9.67 -12.79
N LEU A 56 -7.08 8.38 -12.69
CA LEU A 56 -6.22 7.91 -11.60
C LEU A 56 -4.74 8.29 -11.83
N GLN A 57 -4.12 8.86 -10.79
CA GLN A 57 -2.68 9.11 -10.70
C GLN A 57 -1.86 7.82 -10.97
N PRO A 58 -0.60 7.92 -11.43
CA PRO A 58 0.28 6.76 -11.59
C PRO A 58 0.36 5.87 -10.34
N GLU A 59 0.49 6.49 -9.18
CA GLU A 59 0.65 5.88 -7.86
C GLU A 59 -0.61 5.11 -7.45
N HIS A 60 -1.79 5.71 -7.66
CA HIS A 60 -3.08 5.03 -7.49
C HIS A 60 -3.15 3.74 -8.32
N ARG A 61 -2.72 3.79 -9.58
CA ARG A 61 -2.68 2.61 -10.46
C ARG A 61 -1.59 1.61 -10.07
N MET A 62 -0.52 2.03 -9.39
CA MET A 62 0.49 1.12 -8.83
C MET A 62 -0.06 0.36 -7.60
N ILE A 63 -0.68 1.07 -6.66
CA ILE A 63 -1.35 0.49 -5.49
C ILE A 63 -2.38 -0.56 -5.93
N LEU A 64 -3.23 -0.26 -6.92
CA LEU A 64 -4.22 -1.21 -7.46
C LEU A 64 -3.63 -2.44 -8.18
N ARG A 65 -2.36 -2.39 -8.60
CA ARG A 65 -1.66 -3.58 -9.13
C ARG A 65 -1.07 -4.43 -8.00
N GLN A 66 -0.51 -3.80 -6.97
CA GLN A 66 0.11 -4.49 -5.84
C GLN A 66 -0.94 -5.13 -4.92
N CYS A 67 -2.03 -4.42 -4.61
CA CYS A 67 -3.11 -4.87 -3.74
C CYS A 67 -4.11 -5.82 -4.42
N ARG A 68 -3.74 -6.53 -5.49
CA ARG A 68 -4.61 -7.55 -6.12
C ARG A 68 -4.79 -8.77 -5.22
N ALA A 69 -3.81 -9.05 -4.38
CA ALA A 69 -3.93 -9.90 -3.20
C ALA A 69 -3.98 -9.01 -1.94
N PRO A 70 -4.36 -9.56 -0.77
CA PRO A 70 -4.22 -8.87 0.50
C PRO A 70 -2.76 -8.52 0.81
N VAL A 71 -2.47 -7.22 1.00
CA VAL A 71 -1.13 -6.68 1.31
C VAL A 71 -1.26 -5.64 2.43
N ALA A 72 -0.31 -5.56 3.35
CA ALA A 72 -0.32 -4.57 4.42
C ALA A 72 0.12 -3.18 3.92
N LEU A 73 -0.44 -2.11 4.48
CA LEU A 73 -0.17 -0.72 4.07
C LEU A 73 1.33 -0.38 4.09
N ALA A 74 2.09 -0.91 5.05
CA ALA A 74 3.55 -0.75 5.11
C ALA A 74 4.31 -1.43 3.96
N GLU A 75 3.83 -2.58 3.48
CA GLU A 75 4.43 -3.33 2.36
C GLU A 75 4.18 -2.62 1.01
N VAL A 76 3.01 -1.97 0.86
CA VAL A 76 2.73 -1.10 -0.29
C VAL A 76 3.58 0.17 -0.22
N ALA A 77 3.71 0.79 0.96
CA ALA A 77 4.56 1.98 1.15
C ALA A 77 6.03 1.69 0.80
N ALA A 78 6.59 0.59 1.32
CA ALA A 78 7.95 0.16 1.02
C ALA A 78 8.13 -0.24 -0.46
N GLY A 79 7.19 -1.00 -1.02
CA GLY A 79 7.24 -1.46 -2.42
C GLY A 79 7.15 -0.35 -3.47
N LEU A 80 6.68 0.84 -3.10
CA LEU A 80 6.65 2.03 -3.96
C LEU A 80 7.64 3.12 -3.52
N ASN A 81 8.48 2.87 -2.51
CA ASN A 81 9.38 3.84 -1.86
C ASN A 81 8.67 5.16 -1.45
N LEU A 82 7.41 5.07 -0.98
CA LEU A 82 6.61 6.24 -0.59
C LEU A 82 6.49 6.37 0.93
N PRO A 83 6.59 7.58 1.51
CA PRO A 83 6.33 7.79 2.93
C PRO A 83 4.93 7.32 3.35
N VAL A 84 4.83 6.67 4.51
CA VAL A 84 3.57 6.11 5.04
C VAL A 84 2.44 7.14 5.09
N ALA A 85 2.74 8.41 5.38
CA ALA A 85 1.75 9.50 5.37
C ALA A 85 1.13 9.72 3.97
N VAL A 86 1.95 9.66 2.91
CA VAL A 86 1.49 9.73 1.51
C VAL A 86 0.69 8.47 1.15
N MET A 87 1.18 7.29 1.54
CA MET A 87 0.45 6.03 1.32
C MET A 87 -0.95 6.06 1.95
N LYS A 88 -1.10 6.54 3.19
CA LYS A 88 -2.43 6.72 3.83
C LYS A 88 -3.35 7.64 3.03
N ILE A 89 -2.82 8.74 2.47
CA ILE A 89 -3.61 9.69 1.65
C ILE A 89 -4.10 9.01 0.37
N LEU A 90 -3.19 8.37 -0.38
CA LEU A 90 -3.51 7.69 -1.63
C LEU A 90 -4.47 6.49 -1.43
N VAL A 91 -4.32 5.76 -0.33
CA VAL A 91 -5.26 4.68 0.05
C VAL A 91 -6.61 5.25 0.49
N GLY A 92 -6.64 6.39 1.20
CA GLY A 92 -7.87 7.11 1.53
C GLY A 92 -8.65 7.55 0.28
N ASP A 93 -7.95 8.05 -0.75
CA ASP A 93 -8.56 8.41 -2.03
C ASP A 93 -9.11 7.19 -2.77
N LEU A 94 -8.35 6.08 -2.82
CA LEU A 94 -8.81 4.82 -3.45
C LEU A 94 -9.99 4.17 -2.72
N ILE A 95 -10.10 4.37 -1.40
CA ILE A 95 -11.28 3.98 -0.61
C ILE A 95 -12.48 4.86 -0.96
N ALA A 96 -12.30 6.18 -1.04
CA ALA A 96 -13.36 7.13 -1.41
C ALA A 96 -13.85 6.98 -2.87
N LEU A 97 -13.14 6.21 -3.68
CA LEU A 97 -13.49 5.83 -5.05
C LEU A 97 -13.97 4.37 -5.17
N ASP A 98 -14.20 3.67 -4.05
CA ASP A 98 -14.59 2.24 -4.00
C ASP A 98 -13.66 1.31 -4.80
N ARG A 99 -12.37 1.66 -4.93
CA ARG A 99 -11.36 0.88 -5.67
C ARG A 99 -10.58 -0.08 -4.77
N VAL A 100 -10.44 0.23 -3.49
CA VAL A 100 -9.85 -0.69 -2.50
C VAL A 100 -10.71 -0.77 -1.24
N THR A 101 -10.68 -1.93 -0.60
CA THR A 101 -11.10 -2.09 0.79
C THR A 101 -9.88 -2.06 1.69
N ALA A 102 -10.01 -1.42 2.86
CA ALA A 102 -9.04 -1.50 3.95
C ALA A 102 -9.67 -2.27 5.10
N ARG A 103 -8.98 -3.30 5.60
CA ARG A 103 -9.40 -4.10 6.74
C ARG A 103 -8.44 -3.83 7.90
N PRO A 104 -8.93 -3.45 9.09
CA PRO A 104 -8.08 -3.31 10.27
C PRO A 104 -7.43 -4.66 10.62
N PRO A 105 -6.30 -4.66 11.36
CA PRO A 105 -5.69 -5.89 11.86
C PRO A 105 -6.71 -6.70 12.67
N LEU A 106 -6.65 -8.04 12.58
CA LEU A 106 -7.60 -8.92 13.27
C LEU A 106 -7.65 -8.64 14.79
N ALA A 107 -6.50 -8.39 15.43
CA ALA A 107 -6.43 -8.03 16.85
C ALA A 107 -7.03 -6.64 17.21
N VAL A 108 -7.28 -5.78 16.23
CA VAL A 108 -7.97 -4.48 16.40
C VAL A 108 -9.46 -4.59 16.07
N ALA A 109 -9.84 -5.54 15.21
CA ALA A 109 -11.24 -5.89 14.94
C ALA A 109 -11.87 -6.76 16.05
N ALA A 110 -11.07 -7.61 16.70
CA ALA A 110 -11.48 -8.60 17.71
C ALA A 110 -11.63 -7.98 19.12
N GLY A 111 -12.73 -7.27 19.36
CA GLY A 111 -12.97 -6.52 20.59
C GLY A 111 -14.06 -6.97 21.59
N GLN A 112 -14.76 -8.13 21.58
CA GLN A 112 -14.80 -9.35 20.75
C GLN A 112 -13.58 -10.28 20.86
N GLU A 113 -13.34 -10.84 22.06
CA GLU A 113 -12.52 -12.05 22.25
C GLU A 113 -12.91 -13.15 21.23
N PRO A 114 -11.96 -13.99 20.77
CA PRO A 114 -12.27 -15.05 19.83
C PRO A 114 -13.20 -16.10 20.43
N ASP A 115 -14.22 -16.54 19.68
CA ASP A 115 -15.14 -17.58 20.15
C ASP A 115 -14.40 -18.90 20.37
N MET A 116 -14.17 -19.22 21.63
CA MET A 116 -13.52 -20.45 22.08
C MET A 116 -14.31 -21.70 21.69
N THR A 117 -15.63 -21.58 21.47
CA THR A 117 -16.49 -22.67 20.97
C THR A 117 -16.11 -23.04 19.54
N LEU A 118 -16.00 -22.03 18.66
CA LEU A 118 -15.54 -22.19 17.28
C LEU A 118 -14.08 -22.68 17.22
N LEU A 119 -13.18 -22.10 18.02
CA LEU A 119 -11.77 -22.53 18.05
C LEU A 119 -11.61 -23.99 18.50
N GLN A 120 -12.34 -24.41 19.54
CA GLN A 120 -12.38 -25.80 19.99
C GLN A 120 -12.93 -26.73 18.90
N ALA A 121 -14.00 -26.33 18.21
CA ALA A 121 -14.58 -27.12 17.12
C ALA A 121 -13.62 -27.28 15.92
N VAL A 122 -12.90 -26.22 15.54
CA VAL A 122 -11.86 -26.27 14.49
C VAL A 122 -10.72 -27.20 14.92
N LYS A 123 -10.23 -27.09 16.15
CA LYS A 123 -9.18 -27.97 16.68
C LYS A 123 -9.63 -29.44 16.73
N ASP A 124 -10.84 -29.71 17.20
CA ASP A 124 -11.41 -31.06 17.27
C ASP A 124 -11.73 -31.66 15.88
N ALA A 125 -11.90 -30.83 14.84
CA ALA A 125 -12.03 -31.27 13.45
C ALA A 125 -10.66 -31.57 12.81
N LEU A 126 -9.65 -30.72 13.02
CA LEU A 126 -8.29 -30.93 12.52
C LEU A 126 -7.62 -32.17 13.11
N LEU A 127 -7.99 -32.57 14.34
CA LEU A 127 -7.52 -33.80 15.00
C LEU A 127 -8.23 -35.09 14.54
N ARG A 128 -9.06 -35.03 13.49
CA ARG A 128 -9.78 -36.19 12.90
C ARG A 128 -9.40 -36.46 11.44
N LEU A 129 -8.31 -35.86 10.98
CA LEU A 129 -7.68 -36.04 9.67
C LEU A 129 -6.40 -36.89 9.82
#